data_AF-A0A941KZV5-F1
#
_entry.id   AF-A0A941KZV5-F1
#
_cell.length_a   1.000
_cell.length_b   1.000
_cell.length_c   1.000
_cell.angle_alpha   90.00
_cell.angle_beta   90.00
_cell.angle_gamma   90.00
#
_symmetry.space_group_name_H-M   'P 1'
#
loop_
_entity.id
_entity.type
_entity.pdbx_description
1 polymer ?
#
loop_
_entity_poly.entity_id
_entity_poly.type
_entity_poly.pdbx_seq_one_letter_code
_entity_poly.pdbx_strand_id
1 'polypeptide(L)'
;MQLRLSSMIFGAILTSQCYLVNAQSSQDSLSVSRQSVDSFRQISVRILSAYKTPPRYIGSTSQWHLFLKKETRKAVDKQFSTIFGYKVSRETSAIDNGWELSLPAIEINPDNCPEVVGYHDDKTGFSLPAETGTETRCISQ
;
A
#
# COMPACT_ATOMS: atom_id res chain seq x y z
N MET A 1 -46.89 52.93 32.87
CA MET A 1 -47.52 52.20 31.75
C MET A 1 -46.64 52.36 30.52
N GLN A 2 -45.99 51.26 30.09
CA GLN A 2 -45.48 50.90 28.75
C GLN A 2 -44.23 50.04 28.91
N LEU A 3 -44.45 48.72 28.86
CA LEU A 3 -43.42 47.72 28.60
C LEU A 3 -42.78 48.00 27.24
N ARG A 4 -41.46 47.80 27.12
CA ARG A 4 -40.87 47.28 25.88
C ARG A 4 -39.83 46.22 26.20
N LEU A 5 -40.25 44.96 25.98
CA LEU A 5 -39.38 43.85 25.65
C LEU A 5 -38.60 44.20 24.38
N SER A 6 -37.30 43.91 24.37
CA SER A 6 -36.58 43.62 23.13
C SER A 6 -35.69 42.41 23.36
N SER A 7 -36.10 41.30 22.74
CA SER A 7 -35.44 40.01 22.73
C SER A 7 -34.10 40.02 22.00
N MET A 8 -33.24 39.10 22.46
CA MET A 8 -32.01 38.59 21.86
C MET A 8 -32.16 38.20 20.38
N ILE A 9 -31.09 38.36 19.59
CA ILE A 9 -30.65 37.33 18.63
C ILE A 9 -29.10 37.28 18.66
N PHE A 10 -28.57 36.27 19.35
CA PHE A 10 -27.17 35.83 19.18
C PHE A 10 -27.13 34.96 17.92
N GLY A 11 -26.73 35.54 16.79
CA GLY A 11 -26.44 34.80 15.57
C GLY A 11 -25.07 34.15 15.67
N ALA A 12 -24.98 32.94 16.25
CA ALA A 12 -23.78 32.12 16.14
C ALA A 12 -23.69 31.60 14.69
N ILE A 13 -22.82 32.22 13.90
CA ILE A 13 -22.46 31.76 12.56
C ILE A 13 -21.65 30.48 12.74
N LEU A 14 -22.31 29.33 12.64
CA LEU A 14 -21.67 28.03 12.44
C LEU A 14 -21.02 28.04 11.05
N THR A 15 -19.78 28.50 10.97
CA THR A 15 -18.93 28.23 9.81
C THR A 15 -18.60 26.73 9.83
N SER A 16 -19.50 25.95 9.22
CA SER A 16 -19.19 24.60 8.79
C SER A 16 -18.02 24.71 7.83
N GLN A 17 -16.80 24.49 8.34
CA GLN A 17 -15.64 24.23 7.52
C GLN A 17 -15.89 22.87 6.87
N CYS A 18 -16.57 22.88 5.73
CA CYS A 18 -16.52 21.77 4.80
C CYS A 18 -15.06 21.63 4.39
N TYR A 19 -14.33 20.73 5.04
CA TYR A 19 -13.06 20.25 4.53
C TYR A 19 -13.35 19.70 3.14
N LEU A 20 -13.01 20.50 2.12
CA LEU A 20 -12.89 20.02 0.76
C LEU A 20 -11.89 18.87 0.83
N VAL A 21 -12.39 17.64 0.78
CA VAL A 21 -11.58 16.44 0.58
C VAL A 21 -10.98 16.61 -0.80
N ASN A 22 -9.81 17.23 -0.84
CA ASN A 22 -9.04 17.40 -2.05
C ASN A 22 -8.58 15.99 -2.43
N ALA A 23 -9.23 15.40 -3.42
CA ALA A 23 -8.91 14.08 -3.94
C ALA A 23 -7.60 14.21 -4.73
N GLN A 24 -6.51 14.35 -4.00
CA GLN A 24 -5.21 14.75 -4.52
C GLN A 24 -4.38 13.49 -4.79
N SER A 25 -4.21 13.21 -6.08
CA SER A 25 -3.26 12.29 -6.72
C SER A 25 -3.57 10.78 -6.66
N SER A 26 -3.63 10.17 -7.85
CA SER A 26 -3.48 8.73 -8.04
C SER A 26 -1.99 8.38 -7.89
N GLN A 27 -1.67 7.34 -7.14
CA GLN A 27 -0.32 6.80 -7.01
C GLN A 27 -0.17 5.60 -7.94
N ASP A 28 0.69 5.73 -8.95
CA ASP A 28 1.04 4.63 -9.87
C ASP A 28 2.33 3.93 -9.47
N SER A 29 3.18 4.61 -8.71
CA SER A 29 4.46 4.12 -8.22
C SER A 29 4.75 4.58 -6.79
N LEU A 30 5.71 3.91 -6.14
CA LEU A 30 6.17 4.24 -4.80
C LEU A 30 7.70 4.13 -4.72
N SER A 31 8.36 5.19 -4.24
CA SER A 31 9.77 5.12 -3.84
C SER A 31 9.89 4.37 -2.51
N VAL A 32 10.74 3.33 -2.48
CA VAL A 32 10.90 2.48 -1.29
C VAL A 32 12.24 2.80 -0.63
N SER A 33 12.19 3.41 0.56
CA SER A 33 13.32 3.69 1.43
C SER A 33 13.28 2.85 2.71
N ARG A 34 14.35 2.88 3.52
CA ARG A 34 14.35 2.25 4.85
C ARG A 34 13.20 2.77 5.72
N GLN A 35 12.96 4.09 5.75
CA GLN A 35 11.86 4.67 6.51
C GLN A 35 10.49 4.19 6.04
N SER A 36 10.31 3.99 4.73
CA SER A 36 9.08 3.42 4.19
C SER A 36 8.88 1.97 4.63
N VAL A 37 9.95 1.16 4.62
CA VAL A 37 9.88 -0.24 5.08
C VAL A 37 9.53 -0.33 6.56
N ASP A 38 9.99 0.61 7.38
CA ASP A 38 9.63 0.66 8.81
C ASP A 38 8.12 0.87 9.00
N SER A 39 7.49 1.69 8.16
CA SER A 39 6.05 1.95 8.20
C SER A 39 5.18 0.91 7.49
N PHE A 40 5.78 0.00 6.71
CA PHE A 40 5.03 -1.08 6.06
C PHE A 40 4.34 -1.98 7.08
N ARG A 41 3.11 -2.38 6.77
CA ARG A 41 2.33 -3.26 7.62
C ARG A 41 2.94 -4.65 7.62
N GLN A 42 3.36 -5.13 8.79
CA GLN A 42 3.82 -6.51 8.92
C GLN A 42 2.64 -7.49 8.84
N ILE A 43 2.79 -8.52 8.00
CA ILE A 43 1.82 -9.61 7.84
C ILE A 43 2.55 -10.95 7.83
N SER A 44 1.83 -12.05 8.07
CA SER A 44 2.34 -13.41 7.89
C SER A 44 2.04 -13.93 6.50
N VAL A 45 2.72 -15.00 6.08
CA VAL A 45 2.42 -15.72 4.82
C VAL A 45 0.97 -16.25 4.82
N ARG A 46 0.44 -16.68 5.98
CA ARG A 46 -0.97 -17.05 6.12
C ARG A 46 -1.90 -15.90 5.74
N ILE A 47 -1.65 -14.69 6.24
CA ILE A 47 -2.44 -13.50 5.88
C ILE A 47 -2.26 -13.17 4.40
N LEU A 48 -1.03 -13.23 3.90
CA LEU A 48 -0.71 -13.00 2.48
C LEU A 48 -1.55 -13.93 1.58
N SER A 49 -1.65 -15.21 1.91
CA SER A 49 -2.43 -16.20 1.16
C SER A 49 -3.94 -16.03 1.21
N ALA A 50 -4.45 -15.23 2.14
CA ALA A 50 -5.89 -14.99 2.30
C ALA A 50 -6.39 -13.79 1.47
N TYR A 51 -5.49 -13.01 0.85
CA TYR A 51 -5.90 -11.91 -0.02
C TYR A 51 -6.53 -12.44 -1.30
N LYS A 52 -7.73 -11.95 -1.64
CA LYS A 52 -8.36 -12.21 -2.94
C LYS A 52 -7.50 -11.74 -4.12
N THR A 53 -6.83 -10.61 -3.94
CA THR A 53 -5.83 -10.07 -4.86
C THR A 53 -4.57 -9.79 -4.05
N PRO A 54 -3.57 -10.68 -4.09
CA PRO A 54 -2.41 -10.59 -3.23
C PRO A 54 -1.55 -9.36 -3.57
N PRO A 55 -0.94 -8.72 -2.57
CA PRO A 55 0.17 -7.80 -2.79
C PRO A 55 1.26 -8.40 -3.68
N ARG A 56 1.86 -7.56 -4.52
CA ARG A 56 2.92 -7.92 -5.47
C ARG A 56 4.27 -7.89 -4.78
N TYR A 57 5.10 -8.90 -5.04
CA TYR A 57 6.43 -9.00 -4.44
C TYR A 57 7.40 -8.04 -5.13
N ILE A 58 8.15 -7.26 -4.35
CA ILE A 58 9.09 -6.25 -4.90
C ILE A 58 10.56 -6.54 -4.59
N GLY A 59 10.83 -7.52 -3.74
CA GLY A 59 12.19 -7.92 -3.35
C GLY A 59 12.33 -8.13 -1.85
N SER A 60 13.52 -8.58 -1.44
CA SER A 60 13.87 -8.87 -0.05
C SER A 60 14.94 -7.94 0.47
N THR A 61 14.90 -7.65 1.76
CA THR A 61 16.05 -7.13 2.50
C THR A 61 16.62 -8.27 3.35
N SER A 62 17.63 -7.96 4.17
CA SER A 62 18.16 -8.91 5.15
C SER A 62 17.11 -9.43 6.14
N GLN A 63 16.04 -8.67 6.41
CA GLN A 63 15.05 -9.01 7.44
C GLN A 63 13.65 -9.26 6.89
N TRP A 64 13.33 -8.75 5.70
CA TRP A 64 11.95 -8.65 5.23
C TRP A 64 11.81 -9.03 3.77
N HIS A 65 10.80 -9.82 3.44
CA HIS A 65 10.21 -9.85 2.11
C HIS A 65 9.21 -8.70 1.99
N LEU A 66 9.33 -7.91 0.94
CA LEU A 66 8.56 -6.69 0.76
C LEU A 66 7.54 -6.85 -0.35
N PHE A 67 6.35 -6.29 -0.12
CA PHE A 67 5.26 -6.34 -1.06
C PHE A 67 4.55 -4.99 -1.16
N LEU A 68 4.04 -4.68 -2.35
CA LEU A 68 3.20 -3.53 -2.59
C LEU A 68 1.84 -3.96 -3.15
N LYS A 69 0.78 -3.29 -2.72
CA LYS A 69 -0.56 -3.47 -3.30
C LYS A 69 -1.10 -2.13 -3.75
N LYS A 70 -1.40 -2.01 -5.04
CA LYS A 70 -2.15 -0.87 -5.57
C LYS A 70 -3.64 -1.17 -5.44
N GLU A 71 -4.38 -0.30 -4.77
CA GLU A 71 -5.84 -0.34 -4.77
C GLU A 71 -6.38 0.85 -5.53
N THR A 72 -7.23 0.57 -6.51
CA THR A 72 -7.80 1.59 -7.38
C THR A 72 -9.31 1.67 -7.18
N ARG A 73 -9.81 2.88 -6.93
CA ARG A 73 -11.23 3.18 -6.75
C ARG A 73 -11.70 4.11 -7.86
N LYS A 74 -12.90 3.85 -8.37
CA LYS A 74 -13.59 4.73 -9.32
C LYS A 74 -14.68 5.50 -8.58
N ALA A 75 -14.69 6.82 -8.71
CA ALA A 75 -15.73 7.68 -8.16
C ALA A 75 -16.19 8.66 -9.24
N VAL A 76 -17.46 8.55 -9.62
CA VAL A 76 -18.10 9.31 -10.70
C VAL A 76 -17.33 9.13 -12.02
N ASP A 77 -16.41 10.05 -12.34
CA ASP A 77 -15.57 10.05 -13.57
C ASP A 77 -14.06 10.09 -13.27
N LYS A 78 -13.66 9.87 -12.01
CA LYS A 78 -12.26 9.89 -11.58
C LYS A 78 -11.82 8.55 -11.03
N GLN A 79 -10.57 8.21 -11.34
CA GLN A 79 -9.89 7.03 -10.81
C GLN A 79 -8.82 7.47 -9.83
N PHE A 80 -8.82 6.88 -8.64
CA PHE A 80 -7.85 7.15 -7.59
C PHE A 80 -7.17 5.85 -7.20
N SER A 81 -5.84 5.80 -7.31
CA SER A 81 -5.04 4.68 -6.85
C SER A 81 -4.25 5.04 -5.61
N THR A 82 -4.16 4.11 -4.66
CA THR A 82 -3.31 4.21 -3.48
C THR A 82 -2.44 2.96 -3.38
N ILE A 83 -1.16 3.14 -3.06
CA ILE A 83 -0.23 2.02 -2.88
C ILE A 83 0.01 1.77 -1.40
N PHE A 84 -0.19 0.52 -0.99
CA PHE A 84 0.03 0.05 0.37
C PHE A 84 1.25 -0.86 0.43
N GLY A 85 2.13 -0.63 1.40
CA GLY A 85 3.31 -1.46 1.64
C GLY A 85 3.10 -2.49 2.74
N TYR A 86 3.60 -3.70 2.50
CA TYR A 86 3.57 -4.82 3.42
C TYR A 86 4.94 -5.46 3.55
N LYS A 87 5.21 -6.05 4.73
CA LYS A 87 6.43 -6.81 4.99
C LYS A 87 6.12 -8.15 5.65
N VAL A 88 6.84 -9.18 5.23
CA VAL A 88 6.82 -10.53 5.83
C VAL A 88 8.22 -10.83 6.35
N SER A 89 8.33 -11.36 7.57
CA SER A 89 9.64 -11.67 8.16
C SER A 89 10.37 -12.73 7.36
N ARG A 90 11.62 -12.45 6.97
CA ARG A 90 12.49 -13.41 6.27
C ARG A 90 12.96 -14.55 7.17
N GLU A 91 13.05 -14.31 8.47
CA GLU A 91 13.48 -15.33 9.44
C GLU A 91 12.49 -16.50 9.49
N THR A 92 11.20 -16.20 9.34
CA THR A 92 10.12 -17.18 9.49
C THR A 92 9.42 -17.50 8.19
N SER A 93 9.96 -17.04 7.05
CA SER A 93 9.41 -17.44 5.77
C SER A 93 10.41 -17.75 4.68
N ALA A 94 10.18 -18.86 3.99
CA ALA A 94 10.92 -19.27 2.81
C ALA A 94 10.35 -18.62 1.54
N ILE A 95 11.23 -18.35 0.58
CA ILE A 95 10.86 -17.84 -0.75
C ILE A 95 11.56 -18.63 -1.84
N ASP A 96 10.80 -19.07 -2.84
CA ASP A 96 11.34 -19.67 -4.06
C ASP A 96 11.35 -18.62 -5.19
N ASN A 97 12.49 -18.51 -5.89
CA ASN A 97 12.72 -17.54 -6.98
C ASN A 97 12.63 -16.06 -6.56
N GLY A 98 12.99 -15.77 -5.30
CA GLY A 98 13.12 -14.41 -4.77
C GLY A 98 14.42 -13.71 -5.17
N TRP A 99 14.43 -12.38 -5.07
CA TRP A 99 15.61 -11.54 -5.24
C TRP A 99 15.76 -10.52 -4.10
N GLU A 100 16.96 -9.95 -3.96
CA GLU A 100 17.28 -8.90 -3.00
C GLU A 100 16.93 -7.51 -3.57
N LEU A 101 16.44 -6.63 -2.70
CA LEU A 101 16.16 -5.23 -2.99
C LEU A 101 17.19 -4.36 -2.29
N SER A 102 17.96 -3.63 -3.08
CA SER A 102 18.83 -2.57 -2.55
C SER A 102 18.00 -1.32 -2.26
N LEU A 103 18.09 -0.83 -1.02
CA LEU A 103 17.42 0.41 -0.61
C LEU A 103 18.40 1.60 -0.61
N PRO A 104 17.97 2.79 -1.04
CA PRO A 104 16.63 3.13 -1.51
C PRO A 104 16.38 2.68 -2.96
N ALA A 105 15.16 2.22 -3.24
CA ALA A 105 14.66 2.00 -4.59
C ALA A 105 13.89 3.25 -5.05
N ILE A 106 14.22 3.76 -6.24
CA ILE A 106 13.81 5.10 -6.69
C ILE A 106 12.32 5.13 -7.02
N GLU A 107 11.80 4.14 -7.74
CA GLU A 107 10.39 4.11 -8.14
C GLU A 107 9.94 2.70 -8.50
N ILE A 108 8.95 2.16 -7.78
CA ILE A 108 8.40 0.82 -8.03
C ILE A 108 6.93 0.94 -8.37
N ASN A 109 6.54 0.50 -9.57
CA ASN A 109 5.14 0.32 -9.95
C ASN A 109 4.72 -1.13 -9.67
N PRO A 110 3.80 -1.37 -8.71
CA PRO A 110 3.40 -2.72 -8.31
C PRO A 110 2.86 -3.57 -9.47
N ASP A 111 2.24 -2.96 -10.48
CA ASP A 111 1.64 -3.70 -11.61
C ASP A 111 2.70 -4.41 -12.47
N ASN A 112 3.95 -3.95 -12.42
CA ASN A 112 5.07 -4.55 -13.15
C ASN A 112 5.79 -5.65 -12.35
N CYS A 113 5.34 -5.90 -11.13
CA CYS A 113 5.92 -6.85 -10.20
C CYS A 113 5.09 -8.15 -10.16
N PRO A 114 5.74 -9.30 -9.93
CA PRO A 114 5.07 -10.58 -10.01
C PRO A 114 4.08 -10.79 -8.87
N GLU A 115 3.11 -11.62 -9.19
CA GLU A 115 2.24 -12.26 -8.21
C GLU A 115 2.93 -13.49 -7.61
N VAL A 116 2.55 -13.81 -6.38
CA VAL A 116 2.85 -15.11 -5.78
C VAL A 116 2.03 -16.18 -6.52
N VAL A 117 2.70 -17.22 -7.01
CA VAL A 117 2.07 -18.31 -7.78
C VAL A 117 1.74 -19.53 -6.91
N GLY A 118 2.36 -19.64 -5.73
CA GLY A 118 2.17 -20.75 -4.83
C GLY A 118 2.50 -20.38 -3.39
N TYR A 119 1.87 -21.09 -2.46
CA TYR A 119 2.15 -21.02 -1.03
C TYR A 119 2.47 -22.41 -0.54
N HIS A 120 3.44 -22.53 0.35
CA HIS A 120 3.71 -23.79 1.05
C HIS A 120 2.47 -24.20 1.86
N ASP A 121 2.31 -25.51 2.08
CA ASP A 121 1.10 -26.06 2.72
C ASP A 121 0.92 -25.57 4.15
N ASP A 122 2.03 -25.47 4.89
CA ASP A 122 2.10 -24.98 6.27
C ASP A 122 1.97 -23.44 6.40
N LYS A 123 1.94 -22.72 5.27
CA LYS A 123 1.94 -21.26 5.19
C LYS A 123 3.16 -20.63 5.86
N THR A 124 4.33 -21.28 5.73
CA THR A 124 5.62 -20.68 6.09
C THR A 124 6.42 -20.23 4.87
N GLY A 125 5.94 -20.42 3.65
CA GLY A 125 6.66 -19.94 2.48
C GLY A 125 5.77 -19.71 1.26
N PHE A 126 6.38 -19.12 0.24
CA PHE A 126 5.72 -18.78 -1.01
C PHE A 126 6.69 -18.83 -2.19
N SER A 127 6.13 -18.99 -3.38
CA SER A 127 6.91 -19.15 -4.61
C SER A 127 6.53 -18.09 -5.64
N LEU A 128 7.53 -17.56 -6.34
CA LEU A 128 7.37 -16.64 -7.46
C LEU A 128 7.56 -17.38 -8.81
N PRO A 129 7.08 -16.81 -9.92
CA PRO A 129 7.36 -17.35 -11.25
C PRO A 129 8.86 -17.52 -11.47
N ALA A 130 9.28 -18.63 -12.06
CA ALA A 130 10.68 -18.92 -12.35
C ALA A 130 11.25 -18.13 -13.56
N GLU A 131 10.50 -17.16 -14.08
CA GLU A 131 10.88 -16.40 -15.27
C GLU A 131 12.03 -15.44 -15.01
N THR A 132 13.01 -15.46 -15.92
CA THR A 132 14.15 -14.53 -15.92
C THR A 132 13.69 -13.09 -16.25
N GLY A 133 14.30 -12.10 -15.61
CA GLY A 133 14.03 -10.68 -15.87
C GLY A 133 12.83 -10.08 -15.13
N THR A 134 12.13 -10.85 -14.30
CA THR A 134 11.02 -10.37 -13.46
C THR A 134 11.44 -9.30 -12.46
N GLU A 135 12.62 -9.45 -11.87
CA GLU A 135 13.25 -8.45 -11.00
C GLU A 135 13.48 -7.11 -11.73
N THR A 136 14.08 -7.17 -12.93
CA THR A 136 14.41 -5.98 -13.72
C THR A 136 13.16 -5.20 -14.12
N ARG A 137 12.09 -5.89 -14.52
CA ARG A 137 10.80 -5.25 -14.86
C ARG A 137 10.17 -4.50 -13.68
N CYS A 138 10.36 -5.01 -12.46
CA CYS A 138 9.79 -4.46 -11.24
C CYS A 138 10.59 -3.26 -10.68
N ILE A 139 11.93 -3.31 -10.72
CA ILE A 139 12.80 -2.32 -10.03
C ILE A 139 13.40 -1.26 -10.98
N SER A 140 13.61 -1.56 -12.27
CA SER A 140 14.43 -0.73 -13.17
C SER A 140 13.64 0.30 -14.01
N GLN A 141 12.55 0.86 -13.50
CA GLN A 141 11.74 1.84 -14.27
C GLN A 141 12.28 3.26 -14.16
#